data_AF-A0A6H5HSV4-F1
#
_entry.id   AF-A0A6H5HSV4-F1
#
_cell.length_a   1.000
_cell.length_b   1.000
_cell.length_c   1.000
_cell.angle_alpha   90.00
_cell.angle_beta   90.00
_cell.angle_gamma   90.00
#
_symmetry.space_group_name_H-M   'P 1'
#
loop_
_entity.id
_entity.type
_entity.pdbx_description
1 polymer ?
#
loop_
_entity_poly.entity_id
_entity_poly.type
_entity_poly.pdbx_seq_one_letter_code
_entity_poly.pdbx_strand_id
1 'polypeptide(L)'
;MEARKSYGSPFFPETKVSFGLSQDQPVWEITGAELTKNVVHTADGISVRFPRVTRIRDDKDWSTATSLAELKFRALYWDIGDH
;
A
#
# COMPACT_ATOMS: atom_id res chain seq x y z
N MET A 1 -27.74 -31.04 -27.09
CA MET A 1 -28.45 -30.22 -26.08
C MET A 1 -27.40 -29.57 -25.21
N GLU A 2 -27.03 -28.33 -25.52
CA GLU A 2 -26.06 -27.56 -24.72
C GLU A 2 -26.86 -26.47 -24.00
N ALA A 3 -26.89 -26.52 -22.68
CA ALA A 3 -27.66 -25.60 -21.85
C ALA A 3 -26.96 -24.23 -21.77
N ARG A 4 -27.68 -23.17 -22.17
CA ARG A 4 -27.29 -21.78 -21.93
C ARG A 4 -27.27 -21.51 -20.42
N LYS A 5 -26.11 -21.14 -19.86
CA LYS A 5 -26.05 -20.48 -18.54
C LYS A 5 -25.77 -19.00 -18.74
N SER A 6 -26.69 -18.19 -18.23
CA SER A 6 -26.69 -16.73 -18.23
C SER A 6 -25.51 -16.17 -17.43
N TYR A 7 -24.82 -15.19 -17.99
CA TYR A 7 -23.82 -14.39 -17.29
C TYR A 7 -24.50 -13.54 -16.21
N GLY A 8 -24.41 -13.98 -14.96
CA GLY A 8 -24.59 -13.10 -13.81
C GLY A 8 -23.36 -12.20 -13.67
N SER A 9 -23.59 -10.90 -13.49
CA SER A 9 -22.56 -9.89 -13.21
C SER A 9 -21.56 -10.38 -12.17
N PRO A 10 -20.23 -10.29 -12.41
CA PRO A 10 -19.26 -10.51 -11.35
C PRO A 10 -19.32 -9.29 -10.42
N PHE A 11 -20.23 -9.36 -9.45
CA PHE A 11 -20.00 -8.71 -8.17
C PHE A 11 -18.70 -9.32 -7.66
N PHE A 12 -17.60 -8.56 -7.69
CA PHE A 12 -16.33 -9.02 -7.14
C PHE A 12 -16.44 -8.92 -5.61
N PRO A 13 -16.73 -10.00 -4.85
CA PRO A 13 -16.58 -9.94 -3.41
C PRO A 13 -15.10 -9.65 -3.14
N GLU A 14 -14.83 -8.70 -2.23
CA GLU A 14 -13.49 -8.31 -1.82
C GLU A 14 -12.57 -9.53 -1.71
N THR A 15 -11.66 -9.67 -2.66
CA THR A 15 -10.62 -10.69 -2.59
C THR A 15 -9.77 -10.35 -1.36
N LYS A 16 -10.07 -10.98 -0.24
CA LYS A 16 -9.18 -10.96 0.92
C LYS A 16 -7.94 -11.75 0.54
N VAL A 17 -6.93 -11.05 0.04
CA VAL A 17 -5.58 -11.59 -0.09
C VAL A 17 -5.05 -11.73 1.33
N SER A 18 -4.93 -12.96 1.82
CA SER A 18 -4.19 -13.23 3.04
C SER A 18 -2.71 -12.95 2.76
N PHE A 19 -2.25 -11.74 3.09
CA PHE A 19 -0.84 -11.41 3.25
C PHE A 19 -0.33 -12.20 4.47
N GLY A 20 -0.03 -13.48 4.29
CA GLY A 20 0.80 -14.20 5.25
C GLY A 20 2.12 -13.48 5.32
N LEU A 21 2.53 -13.06 6.51
CA LEU A 21 3.80 -12.40 6.86
C LEU A 21 5.00 -13.30 6.50
N SER A 22 5.13 -13.66 5.24
CA SER A 22 6.24 -14.43 4.70
C SER A 22 7.40 -13.46 4.56
N GLN A 23 8.55 -13.89 5.08
CA GLN A 23 9.81 -13.17 4.94
C GLN A 23 10.24 -13.01 3.46
N ASP A 24 9.49 -13.61 2.53
CA ASP A 24 9.74 -13.62 1.09
C ASP A 24 8.81 -12.66 0.33
N GLN A 25 8.05 -11.80 1.03
CA GLN A 25 7.22 -10.82 0.33
C GLN A 25 8.09 -9.79 -0.41
N PRO A 26 7.78 -9.50 -1.68
CA PRO A 26 8.50 -8.48 -2.44
C PRO A 26 8.29 -7.10 -1.81
N VAL A 27 9.37 -6.32 -1.72
CA VAL A 27 9.31 -4.92 -1.31
C VAL A 27 9.07 -4.06 -2.55
N TRP A 28 8.06 -3.19 -2.50
CA TRP A 28 7.72 -2.29 -3.58
C TRP A 28 8.07 -0.87 -3.21
N GLU A 29 8.72 -0.16 -4.12
CA GLU A 29 8.92 1.28 -3.98
C GLU A 29 7.65 2.01 -4.42
N ILE A 30 7.12 2.84 -3.52
CA ILE A 30 5.92 3.63 -3.73
C ILE A 30 6.30 5.10 -3.63
N THR A 31 5.87 5.89 -4.62
CA THR A 31 5.99 7.35 -4.62
C THR A 31 4.60 7.97 -4.66
N GLY A 32 4.40 9.07 -3.95
CA GLY A 32 3.18 9.87 -3.98
C GLY A 32 3.49 11.35 -4.01
N ALA A 33 2.44 12.18 -4.05
CA ALA A 33 2.59 13.63 -4.02
C ALA A 33 2.95 14.16 -2.62
N GLU A 34 2.33 13.61 -1.58
CA GLU A 34 2.43 14.06 -0.19
C GLU A 34 2.05 12.93 0.78
N LEU A 35 2.37 13.11 2.06
CA LEU A 35 1.97 12.27 3.20
C LEU A 35 0.84 12.95 3.98
N THR A 36 -0.32 12.29 4.06
CA THR A 36 -1.52 12.83 4.73
C THR A 36 -1.88 12.03 5.97
N LYS A 37 -2.65 12.62 6.89
CA LYS A 37 -3.22 11.90 8.04
C LYS A 37 -4.67 11.49 7.78
N ASN A 38 -4.96 10.20 7.98
CA ASN A 38 -6.29 9.62 7.92
C ASN A 38 -6.43 8.48 8.94
N VAL A 39 -7.56 8.45 9.65
CA VAL A 39 -7.85 7.52 10.76
C VAL A 39 -7.90 6.05 10.33
N VAL A 40 -8.09 5.77 9.03
CA VAL A 40 -8.23 4.40 8.52
C VAL A 40 -6.91 3.63 8.38
N HIS A 41 -5.75 4.32 8.40
CA HIS A 41 -4.45 3.67 8.25
C HIS A 41 -3.81 3.37 9.60
N THR A 42 -3.31 2.15 9.77
CA THR A 42 -2.71 1.67 11.02
C THR A 42 -1.28 2.19 11.25
N ALA A 43 -0.63 2.73 10.21
CA ALA A 43 0.71 3.32 10.28
C ALA A 43 0.66 4.75 10.85
N ASP A 44 0.24 4.91 12.11
CA ASP A 44 0.06 6.22 12.78
C ASP A 44 -0.89 7.17 12.04
N GLY A 45 -1.85 6.61 11.30
CA GLY A 45 -2.74 7.35 10.42
C GLY A 45 -2.06 7.94 9.19
N ILE A 46 -0.79 7.66 8.92
CA ILE A 46 -0.07 8.23 7.76
C ILE A 46 -0.48 7.48 6.49
N SER A 47 -0.83 8.24 5.44
CA SER A 47 -1.19 7.76 4.12
C SER A 47 -0.38 8.45 3.04
N VAL A 48 -0.11 7.77 1.94
CA VAL A 48 0.56 8.36 0.76
C VAL A 48 -0.52 8.83 -0.22
N ARG A 49 -0.57 10.13 -0.54
CA ARG A 49 -1.55 10.67 -1.49
C ARG A 49 -1.11 10.40 -2.92
N PHE A 50 -2.03 9.85 -3.72
CA PHE A 50 -1.81 9.42 -5.10
C PHE A 50 -0.63 8.43 -5.24
N PRO A 51 -0.68 7.28 -4.54
CA PRO A 51 0.43 6.34 -4.55
C PRO A 51 0.60 5.71 -5.94
N ARG A 52 1.84 5.69 -6.41
CA ARG A 52 2.27 5.00 -7.64
C ARG A 52 3.40 4.06 -7.29
N VAL A 53 3.29 2.82 -7.77
CA VAL A 53 4.40 1.87 -7.74
C VAL A 53 5.43 2.33 -8.77
N THR A 54 6.68 2.50 -8.34
CA THR A 54 7.78 2.91 -9.22
C THR A 54 8.66 1.74 -9.61
N ARG A 55 8.96 0.83 -8.68
CA ARG A 55 9.76 -0.38 -8.92
C ARG A 55 9.59 -1.44 -7.84
N ILE A 56 9.96 -2.67 -8.15
CA ILE A 56 10.22 -3.72 -7.16
C ILE A 56 11.66 -3.53 -6.64
N ARG A 57 11.87 -3.72 -5.35
CA ARG A 57 13.16 -3.56 -4.66
C ARG A 57 13.76 -4.93 -4.37
N ASP A 58 14.58 -5.42 -5.31
CA ASP A 58 15.31 -6.69 -5.14
C ASP A 58 16.46 -6.58 -4.12
N ASP A 59 16.83 -5.34 -3.76
CA ASP A 59 17.85 -5.01 -2.76
C ASP A 59 17.28 -4.89 -1.33
N LYS A 60 15.99 -5.17 -1.14
CA LYS A 60 15.31 -5.04 0.15
C LYS A 60 14.44 -6.25 0.46
N ASP A 61 14.28 -6.48 1.75
CA ASP A 61 13.34 -7.44 2.33
C ASP A 61 12.33 -6.72 3.24
N TRP A 62 11.34 -7.47 3.72
CA TRP A 62 10.32 -6.98 4.64
C TRP A 62 10.88 -6.29 5.89
N SER A 63 12.08 -6.66 6.34
CA SER A 63 12.72 -6.12 7.56
C SER A 63 13.44 -4.79 7.31
N THR A 64 13.85 -4.54 6.06
CA THR A 64 14.55 -3.34 5.59
C THR A 64 13.65 -2.39 4.77
N ALA A 65 12.36 -2.74 4.66
CA ALA A 65 11.32 -1.83 4.19
C ALA A 65 11.21 -0.59 5.10
N THR A 66 10.62 0.49 4.59
CA THR A 66 10.52 1.75 5.35
C THR A 66 9.79 1.54 6.66
N SER A 67 10.48 1.82 7.76
CA SER A 67 9.94 1.64 9.11
C SER A 67 8.96 2.75 9.49
N LEU A 68 8.13 2.51 10.50
CA LEU A 68 7.23 3.53 11.02
C LEU A 68 7.98 4.78 11.52
N ALA A 69 9.16 4.61 12.13
CA ALA A 69 9.97 5.72 12.61
C ALA A 69 10.49 6.60 11.46
N GLU A 70 10.99 5.98 10.38
CA GLU A 70 11.40 6.68 9.17
C GLU A 70 10.21 7.38 8.49
N LEU A 71 9.05 6.73 8.45
CA LEU A 71 7.83 7.30 7.87
C LEU A 71 7.37 8.55 8.63
N LYS A 72 7.37 8.49 9.97
CA LYS A 72 7.07 9.65 10.83
C LYS A 72 8.08 10.77 10.65
N PHE A 73 9.38 10.45 10.62
CA PHE A 73 10.42 11.43 10.33
C PHE A 73 10.17 12.09 8.99
N ARG A 74 9.82 11.32 7.95
CA ARG A 74 9.53 11.89 6.64
C ARG A 74 8.30 12.79 6.61
N ALA A 75 7.21 12.37 7.26
CA ALA A 75 5.99 13.18 7.38
C ALA A 75 6.21 14.49 8.13
N LEU A 76 7.11 14.51 9.13
CA LEU A 76 7.40 15.71 9.93
C LEU A 76 8.34 16.69 9.24
N TYR A 77 9.30 16.21 8.45
CA TYR A 77 10.37 17.06 7.89
C TYR A 77 10.20 17.41 6.41
N TRP A 78 9.48 16.61 5.61
CA TRP A 78 9.38 16.83 4.16
C TRP A 78 8.06 17.46 3.71
N ASP A 79 7.04 17.49 4.56
CA ASP A 79 5.66 17.82 4.14
C ASP A 79 4.97 18.91 4.98
N ILE A 80 5.67 19.49 5.96
CA ILE A 80 5.15 20.61 6.78
C ILE A 80 5.91 21.88 6.41
N GLY A 81 5.63 22.38 5.20
CA GLY A 81 5.54 23.81 4.99
C GLY A 81 4.10 24.21 5.27
N ASP A 82 3.83 24.70 6.47
CA ASP A 82 2.56 25.38 6.78
C ASP A 82 2.37 26.53 5.76
N HIS A 83 1.42 26.36 4.86
CA HIS A 83 0.74 27.41 4.10
C HIS A 83 -0.76 27.21 4.23
#